data_AF-A0A3M1CVC9-F1
#
_entry.id   AF-A0A3M1CVC9-F1
#
_cell.length_a   1.000
_cell.length_b   1.000
_cell.length_c   1.000
_cell.angle_alpha   90.00
_cell.angle_beta   90.00
_cell.angle_gamma   90.00
#
_symmetry.space_group_name_H-M   'P 1'
#
loop_
_entity.id
_entity.type
_entity.pdbx_description
1 polymer ?
#
loop_
_entity_poly.entity_id
_entity_poly.type
_entity_poly.pdbx_seq_one_letter_code
_entity_poly.pdbx_strand_id
1 'polypeptide(L)'
;MQGGVIKRRVYEDERLQQLINEEVLGERLGPDTLDVLVERGVIGPLLDGEDVEFLNRFGILRPAVELTGGELRAGDTSAPADLGRRENRRLVASRMMGERLEGGKLVYAGFFLGPESFYRQLRGMPEEQRRRIRMTSVLNVNHLFESGYLTERLKVLQRRHARFINACMMVTLSGAVVSDGLEDCRIVSGVGGQYNFVSQAHELEGARSILMCRATRTKGRQVLSNVVYSYGHTTIPRHLRDMVVTEYGIADLRGKSDREVVAALLNIADSRFQSELLQRAKEARKIAADYTIPDRFRHNTPERLADATRQLRREGVFPPFPFGTDFTREEIVLG
;
A
#
# COMPACT_ATOMS: atom_id res chain seq x y z
N MET A 1 0.71 -9.97 -7.09
CA MET A 1 0.74 -11.43 -6.82
C MET A 1 1.83 -12.12 -7.62
N GLN A 2 1.81 -12.06 -8.95
CA GLN A 2 2.84 -12.69 -9.80
C GLN A 2 4.27 -12.12 -9.57
N GLY A 3 4.41 -10.80 -9.47
CA GLY A 3 5.71 -10.16 -9.20
C GLY A 3 6.18 -10.21 -7.74
N GLY A 4 5.57 -11.02 -6.86
CA GLY A 4 6.00 -11.18 -5.46
C GLY A 4 5.80 -9.97 -4.53
N VAL A 5 5.29 -8.84 -5.03
CA VAL A 5 5.07 -7.61 -4.24
C VAL A 5 3.91 -7.76 -3.25
N ILE A 6 2.76 -8.23 -3.74
CA ILE A 6 1.55 -8.47 -2.92
C ILE A 6 1.58 -9.92 -2.44
N LYS A 7 2.04 -10.14 -1.20
CA LYS A 7 2.28 -11.47 -0.61
C LYS A 7 1.68 -11.69 0.79
N ARG A 8 1.47 -10.62 1.56
CA ARG A 8 0.96 -10.72 2.94
C ARG A 8 -0.54 -11.01 2.91
N ARG A 9 -0.95 -12.12 3.50
CA ARG A 9 -2.36 -12.42 3.74
C ARG A 9 -2.82 -11.73 5.01
N VAL A 10 -4.06 -11.26 4.98
CA VAL A 10 -4.75 -10.68 6.12
C VAL A 10 -6.10 -11.34 6.29
N TYR A 11 -6.56 -11.42 7.53
CA TYR A 11 -7.74 -12.18 7.92
C TYR A 11 -8.81 -11.25 8.49
N GLU A 12 -10.08 -11.57 8.21
CA GLU A 12 -11.23 -10.73 8.57
C GLU A 12 -11.76 -11.04 9.97
N ASP A 13 -10.85 -11.12 10.95
CA ASP A 13 -11.13 -11.22 12.38
C ASP A 13 -9.99 -10.53 13.14
N GLU A 14 -10.35 -9.65 14.08
CA GLU A 14 -9.38 -8.82 14.81
C GLU A 14 -8.46 -9.63 15.71
N ARG A 15 -9.02 -10.62 16.42
CA ARG A 15 -8.29 -11.43 17.39
C ARG A 15 -7.30 -12.34 16.67
N LEU A 16 -7.75 -13.00 15.60
CA LEU A 16 -6.90 -13.80 14.72
C LEU A 16 -5.79 -12.96 14.07
N GLN A 17 -6.14 -11.81 13.49
CA GLN A 17 -5.17 -10.94 12.83
C GLN A 17 -4.13 -10.41 13.82
N GLN A 18 -4.53 -10.13 15.06
CA GLN A 18 -3.64 -9.74 16.14
C GLN A 18 -2.63 -10.85 16.49
N LEU A 19 -3.09 -12.09 16.68
CA LEU A 19 -2.17 -13.22 16.96
C LEU A 19 -1.15 -13.46 15.84
N ILE A 20 -1.56 -13.28 14.59
CA ILE A 20 -0.66 -13.37 13.42
C ILE A 20 0.36 -12.22 13.43
N ASN A 21 -0.06 -11.02 13.84
CA ASN A 21 0.83 -9.87 13.94
C ASN A 21 1.85 -10.00 15.08
N GLU A 22 1.47 -10.67 16.16
CA GLU A 22 2.33 -10.98 17.31
C GLU A 22 3.25 -12.19 17.05
N GLU A 23 3.14 -12.82 15.88
CA GLU A 23 3.90 -14.03 15.49
C GLU A 23 3.66 -15.24 16.41
N VAL A 24 2.59 -15.20 17.21
CA VAL A 24 2.17 -16.30 18.10
C VAL A 24 1.41 -17.37 17.32
N LEU A 25 0.72 -16.98 16.24
CA LEU A 25 0.05 -17.90 15.31
C LEU A 25 0.54 -17.69 13.88
N GLY A 26 0.96 -18.77 13.23
CA GLY A 26 1.35 -18.78 11.81
C GLY A 26 0.22 -19.20 10.88
N GLU A 27 0.44 -19.07 9.57
CA GLU A 27 -0.52 -19.59 8.56
C GLU A 27 -0.56 -21.12 8.51
N ARG A 28 0.50 -21.81 8.94
CA ARG A 28 0.49 -23.27 9.10
C ARG A 28 0.05 -23.59 10.52
N LEU A 29 -0.94 -24.45 10.64
CA LEU A 29 -1.52 -24.81 11.92
C LEU A 29 -0.65 -25.88 12.59
N GLY A 30 -0.23 -25.60 13.81
CA GLY A 30 0.54 -26.52 14.65
C GLY A 30 -0.32 -27.19 15.73
N PRO A 31 0.22 -28.20 16.42
CA PRO A 31 -0.49 -28.89 17.49
C PRO A 31 -0.94 -27.97 18.64
N ASP A 32 -0.21 -26.87 18.86
CA ASP A 32 -0.49 -25.90 19.91
C ASP A 32 -1.47 -24.78 19.47
N THR A 33 -2.01 -24.83 18.24
CA THR A 33 -2.94 -23.81 17.72
C THR A 33 -4.14 -23.60 18.65
N LEU A 34 -4.78 -24.70 19.08
CA LEU A 34 -5.94 -24.63 19.97
C LEU A 34 -5.57 -24.18 21.38
N ASP A 35 -4.35 -24.49 21.85
CA ASP A 35 -3.84 -23.97 23.13
C ASP A 35 -3.81 -22.43 23.06
N VAL A 36 -3.19 -21.87 22.01
CA VAL A 36 -3.10 -20.42 21.80
C VAL A 36 -4.48 -19.77 21.71
N LEU A 37 -5.41 -20.34 20.94
CA LEU A 37 -6.73 -19.73 20.72
C LEU A 37 -7.56 -19.66 22.00
N VAL A 38 -7.52 -20.71 22.83
CA VAL A 38 -8.21 -20.73 24.14
C VAL A 38 -7.53 -19.79 25.13
N GLU A 39 -6.20 -19.86 25.26
CA GLU A 39 -5.44 -19.04 26.22
C GLU A 39 -5.53 -17.54 25.93
N ARG A 40 -5.65 -17.18 24.65
CA ARG A 40 -5.80 -15.79 24.21
C ARG A 40 -7.27 -15.35 24.09
N GLY A 41 -8.22 -16.20 24.44
CA GLY A 41 -9.66 -15.88 24.43
C GLY A 41 -10.23 -15.60 23.04
N VAL A 42 -9.64 -16.20 21.99
CA VAL A 42 -10.20 -16.15 20.63
C VAL A 42 -11.41 -17.06 20.53
N ILE A 43 -11.36 -18.20 21.22
CA ILE A 43 -12.47 -19.14 21.38
C ILE A 43 -12.67 -19.47 22.86
N GLY A 44 -13.87 -19.91 23.23
CA GLY A 44 -14.18 -20.35 24.59
C GLY A 44 -13.47 -21.67 24.97
N PRO A 45 -13.26 -21.92 26.28
CA PRO A 45 -12.82 -23.24 26.75
C PRO A 45 -13.89 -24.30 26.53
N LEU A 46 -15.17 -23.96 26.52
CA LEU A 46 -16.24 -24.83 26.05
C LEU A 46 -16.78 -24.24 24.76
N LEU A 47 -16.59 -24.94 23.64
CA LEU A 47 -16.98 -24.40 22.34
C LEU A 47 -18.49 -24.30 22.22
N ASP A 48 -18.93 -23.16 21.70
CA ASP A 48 -20.28 -22.97 21.20
C ASP A 48 -20.33 -23.01 19.67
N GLY A 49 -21.50 -22.70 19.10
CA GLY A 49 -21.68 -22.68 17.65
C GLY A 49 -20.87 -21.58 16.95
N GLU A 50 -20.69 -20.42 17.59
CA GLU A 50 -19.94 -19.29 17.02
C GLU A 50 -18.44 -19.62 16.96
N ASP A 51 -17.91 -20.25 18.00
CA ASP A 51 -16.52 -20.73 18.02
C ASP A 51 -16.27 -21.73 16.90
N VAL A 52 -17.18 -22.69 16.70
CA VAL A 52 -17.05 -23.72 15.66
C VAL A 52 -17.18 -23.12 14.26
N GLU A 53 -18.09 -22.16 14.07
CA GLU A 53 -18.19 -21.41 12.82
C GLU A 53 -16.90 -20.64 12.53
N PHE A 54 -16.34 -19.95 13.53
CA PHE A 54 -15.05 -19.27 13.43
C PHE A 54 -13.92 -20.23 13.03
N LEU A 55 -13.81 -21.36 13.72
CA LEU A 55 -12.76 -22.35 13.47
C LEU A 55 -12.88 -22.96 12.07
N ASN A 56 -14.10 -23.26 11.62
CA ASN A 56 -14.36 -23.74 10.26
C ASN A 56 -14.08 -22.67 9.20
N ARG A 57 -14.54 -21.42 9.43
CA ARG A 57 -14.37 -20.30 8.50
C ARG A 57 -12.91 -20.02 8.17
N PHE A 58 -12.02 -20.19 9.14
CA PHE A 58 -10.58 -19.97 8.98
C PHE A 58 -9.79 -21.26 8.74
N GLY A 59 -10.45 -22.39 8.47
CA GLY A 59 -9.79 -23.67 8.17
C GLY A 59 -8.99 -24.24 9.34
N ILE A 60 -9.26 -23.78 10.57
CA ILE A 60 -8.65 -24.31 11.78
C ILE A 60 -9.17 -25.71 12.05
N LEU A 61 -10.48 -25.92 11.88
CA LEU A 61 -11.07 -27.25 11.78
C LEU A 61 -11.21 -27.67 10.31
N ARG A 62 -11.18 -28.99 10.07
CA ARG A 62 -11.42 -29.56 8.74
C ARG A 62 -12.86 -29.28 8.30
N PRO A 63 -13.12 -29.22 6.99
CA PRO A 63 -14.49 -29.15 6.48
C PRO A 63 -15.36 -30.28 7.06
N ALA A 64 -16.61 -29.95 7.39
CA ALA A 64 -17.63 -30.84 7.98
C ALA A 64 -17.47 -31.21 9.47
N VAL A 65 -16.62 -30.52 10.24
CA VAL A 65 -16.66 -30.61 11.70
C VAL A 65 -17.86 -29.80 12.23
N GLU A 66 -18.76 -30.44 12.96
CA GLU A 66 -19.98 -29.84 13.52
C GLU A 66 -20.06 -30.06 15.04
N LEU A 67 -20.76 -29.16 15.74
CA LEU A 67 -21.01 -29.27 17.17
C LEU A 67 -22.39 -29.87 17.43
N THR A 68 -22.42 -31.04 18.06
CA THR A 68 -23.66 -31.76 18.38
C THR A 68 -23.59 -32.33 19.79
N GLY A 69 -24.47 -31.85 20.68
CA GLY A 69 -24.60 -32.38 22.04
C GLY A 69 -23.36 -32.23 22.90
N GLY A 70 -22.57 -31.16 22.70
CA GLY A 70 -21.31 -30.92 23.44
C GLY A 70 -20.10 -31.68 22.89
N GLU A 71 -20.22 -32.32 21.73
CA GLU A 71 -19.12 -32.97 21.02
C GLU A 71 -18.92 -32.36 19.63
N LEU A 72 -17.66 -32.25 19.22
CA LEU A 72 -17.29 -32.05 17.82
C LEU A 72 -17.40 -33.38 17.09
N ARG A 73 -18.00 -33.38 15.89
CA ARG A 73 -18.19 -34.57 15.06
C ARG A 73 -17.74 -34.30 13.63
N ALA A 74 -17.04 -35.26 13.03
CA ALA A 74 -16.70 -35.29 11.62
C ALA A 74 -16.76 -36.74 11.12
N GLY A 75 -17.85 -37.09 10.43
CA GLY A 75 -18.16 -38.49 10.09
C GLY A 75 -18.23 -39.35 11.36
N ASP A 76 -17.47 -40.45 11.36
CA ASP A 76 -17.40 -41.38 12.51
C ASP A 76 -16.48 -40.91 13.64
N THR A 77 -15.79 -39.77 13.48
CA THR A 77 -14.88 -39.24 14.48
C THR A 77 -15.62 -38.27 15.39
N SER A 78 -15.54 -38.47 16.71
CA SER A 78 -15.99 -37.49 17.71
C SER A 78 -14.89 -37.10 18.69
N ALA A 79 -15.00 -35.91 19.27
CA ALA A 79 -14.14 -35.41 20.33
C ALA A 79 -14.94 -34.44 21.23
N PRO A 80 -14.65 -34.36 22.54
CA PRO A 80 -15.33 -33.41 23.42
C PRO A 80 -15.08 -31.96 23.00
N ALA A 81 -16.11 -31.11 23.10
CA ALA A 81 -16.01 -29.68 22.81
C ALA A 81 -15.47 -28.84 23.99
N ASP A 82 -15.23 -29.46 25.14
CA ASP A 82 -14.53 -28.85 26.29
C ASP A 82 -13.01 -28.75 26.00
N LEU A 83 -12.62 -27.75 25.23
CA LEU A 83 -11.24 -27.36 25.01
C LEU A 83 -10.57 -26.72 26.23
N GLY A 84 -11.22 -26.61 27.39
CA GLY A 84 -10.58 -26.20 28.65
C GLY A 84 -9.54 -27.24 29.10
N ARG A 85 -9.74 -28.50 28.72
CA ARG A 85 -8.81 -29.60 28.99
C ARG A 85 -7.79 -29.77 27.87
N ARG A 86 -6.52 -29.83 28.25
CA ARG A 86 -5.41 -30.01 27.30
C ARG A 86 -5.49 -31.33 26.52
N GLU A 87 -6.04 -32.38 27.13
CA GLU A 87 -6.26 -33.67 26.47
C GLU A 87 -7.24 -33.57 25.29
N ASN A 88 -8.34 -32.82 25.48
CA ASN A 88 -9.35 -32.59 24.45
C ASN A 88 -8.78 -31.75 23.30
N ARG A 89 -8.01 -30.70 23.62
CA ARG A 89 -7.30 -29.88 22.61
C ARG A 89 -6.36 -30.74 21.76
N ARG A 90 -5.58 -31.63 22.37
CA ARG A 90 -4.70 -32.56 21.63
C ARG A 90 -5.48 -33.54 20.75
N LEU A 91 -6.59 -34.08 21.25
CA LEU A 91 -7.44 -34.99 20.49
C LEU A 91 -8.01 -34.30 19.24
N VAL A 92 -8.60 -33.11 19.42
CA VAL A 92 -9.15 -32.30 18.33
C VAL A 92 -8.04 -31.89 17.35
N ALA A 93 -6.90 -31.42 17.84
CA ALA A 93 -5.75 -31.07 17.01
C ALA A 93 -5.27 -32.23 16.12
N SER A 94 -5.26 -33.46 16.67
CA SER A 94 -4.77 -34.64 15.94
C SER A 94 -5.76 -35.22 14.91
N ARG A 95 -7.07 -35.06 15.12
CA ARG A 95 -8.08 -35.75 14.31
C ARG A 95 -8.95 -34.83 13.45
N MET A 96 -9.11 -33.58 13.86
CA MET A 96 -10.13 -32.68 13.31
C MET A 96 -9.57 -31.34 12.81
N MET A 97 -8.30 -31.02 13.10
CA MET A 97 -7.70 -29.76 12.67
C MET A 97 -7.31 -29.79 11.19
N GLY A 98 -7.45 -28.64 10.53
CA GLY A 98 -6.90 -28.38 9.21
C GLY A 98 -5.38 -28.21 9.24
N GLU A 99 -4.77 -28.04 8.07
CA GLU A 99 -3.31 -27.87 7.97
C GLU A 99 -2.88 -26.40 7.96
N ARG A 100 -3.74 -25.51 7.47
CA ARG A 100 -3.42 -24.10 7.21
C ARG A 100 -4.63 -23.20 7.38
N LEU A 101 -4.39 -21.95 7.76
CA LEU A 101 -5.41 -20.92 7.78
C LEU A 101 -5.96 -20.65 6.38
N GLU A 102 -7.29 -20.61 6.28
CA GLU A 102 -8.05 -20.34 5.06
C GLU A 102 -8.69 -18.94 5.06
N GLY A 103 -9.22 -18.51 3.91
CA GLY A 103 -9.98 -17.26 3.80
C GLY A 103 -9.15 -15.98 3.72
N GLY A 104 -7.83 -16.04 3.95
CA GLY A 104 -6.92 -14.88 3.92
C GLY A 104 -6.98 -14.06 2.62
N LYS A 105 -7.07 -12.74 2.76
CA LYS A 105 -7.13 -11.77 1.66
C LYS A 105 -5.75 -11.18 1.38
N LEU A 106 -5.46 -10.95 0.11
CA LEU A 106 -4.23 -10.30 -0.36
C LEU A 106 -4.48 -8.85 -0.78
N VAL A 107 -5.68 -8.55 -1.25
CA VAL A 107 -6.04 -7.23 -1.79
C VAL A 107 -7.46 -6.89 -1.38
N TYR A 108 -7.65 -5.69 -0.85
CA TYR A 108 -8.95 -5.01 -0.80
C TYR A 108 -8.98 -3.96 -1.91
N ALA A 109 -9.95 -4.06 -2.81
CA ALA A 109 -10.03 -3.18 -3.98
C ALA A 109 -11.43 -2.59 -4.14
N GLY A 110 -11.48 -1.30 -4.51
CA GLY A 110 -12.72 -0.61 -4.87
C GLY A 110 -13.13 -0.88 -6.32
N PHE A 111 -12.15 -0.91 -7.22
CA PHE A 111 -12.31 -1.16 -8.64
C PHE A 111 -10.98 -1.59 -9.24
N PHE A 112 -11.02 -1.99 -10.51
CA PHE A 112 -9.87 -2.30 -11.33
C PHE A 112 -9.88 -1.41 -12.57
N LEU A 113 -8.72 -0.92 -12.97
CA LEU A 113 -8.53 -0.17 -14.20
C LEU A 113 -7.19 -0.57 -14.81
N GLY A 114 -7.18 -0.90 -16.09
CA GLY A 114 -5.99 -1.31 -16.82
C GLY A 114 -6.31 -1.65 -18.28
N PRO A 115 -5.31 -2.12 -19.03
CA PRO A 115 -5.50 -2.53 -20.42
C PRO A 115 -6.32 -3.82 -20.56
N GLU A 116 -6.77 -4.17 -21.76
CA GLU A 116 -7.56 -5.37 -22.02
C GLU A 116 -6.82 -6.68 -21.65
N SER A 117 -5.49 -6.68 -21.78
CA SER A 117 -4.64 -7.77 -21.30
C SER A 117 -4.77 -8.01 -19.79
N PHE A 118 -4.92 -6.95 -18.99
CA PHE A 118 -5.11 -7.03 -17.55
C PHE A 118 -6.48 -7.63 -17.20
N TYR A 119 -7.56 -7.21 -17.86
CA TYR A 119 -8.88 -7.81 -17.62
C TYR A 119 -8.95 -9.27 -18.04
N ARG A 120 -8.31 -9.66 -19.15
CA ARG A 120 -8.18 -11.07 -19.54
C ARG A 120 -7.49 -11.91 -18.47
N GLN A 121 -6.41 -11.39 -17.87
CA GLN A 121 -5.74 -12.06 -16.76
C GLN A 121 -6.65 -12.20 -15.53
N LEU A 122 -7.42 -11.18 -15.18
CA LEU A 122 -8.38 -11.26 -14.07
C LEU A 122 -9.47 -12.31 -14.32
N ARG A 123 -10.03 -12.37 -15.54
CA ARG A 123 -11.05 -13.35 -15.93
C ARG A 123 -10.52 -14.79 -15.95
N GLY A 124 -9.28 -14.96 -16.42
CA GLY A 124 -8.59 -16.26 -16.45
C GLY A 124 -8.00 -16.71 -15.11
N MET A 125 -8.04 -15.89 -14.06
CA MET A 125 -7.47 -16.21 -12.77
C MET A 125 -8.22 -17.37 -12.08
N PRO A 126 -7.53 -18.41 -11.56
CA PRO A 126 -8.18 -19.49 -10.82
C PRO A 126 -9.03 -18.96 -9.67
N GLU A 127 -10.16 -19.61 -9.40
CA GLU A 127 -11.13 -19.14 -8.40
C GLU A 127 -10.51 -18.98 -7.01
N GLU A 128 -9.67 -19.93 -6.59
CA GLU A 128 -8.97 -19.88 -5.30
C GLU A 128 -8.11 -18.62 -5.16
N GLN A 129 -7.40 -18.22 -6.23
CA GLN A 129 -6.60 -17.01 -6.25
C GLN A 129 -7.49 -15.75 -6.29
N ARG A 130 -8.57 -15.80 -7.07
CA ARG A 130 -9.54 -14.70 -7.20
C ARG A 130 -10.24 -14.39 -5.88
N ARG A 131 -10.56 -15.41 -5.07
CA ARG A 131 -11.16 -15.28 -3.73
C ARG A 131 -10.26 -14.57 -2.70
N ARG A 132 -8.97 -14.41 -3.00
CA ARG A 132 -8.02 -13.61 -2.20
C ARG A 132 -8.09 -12.12 -2.51
N ILE A 133 -8.75 -11.74 -3.60
CA ILE A 133 -9.10 -10.35 -3.93
C ILE A 133 -10.49 -10.08 -3.37
N ARG A 134 -10.58 -9.16 -2.41
CA ARG A 134 -11.83 -8.74 -1.80
C ARG A 134 -12.26 -7.42 -2.41
N MET A 135 -13.27 -7.48 -3.29
CA MET A 135 -13.91 -6.28 -3.82
C MET A 135 -14.82 -5.67 -2.73
N THR A 136 -14.62 -4.38 -2.44
CA THR A 136 -15.39 -3.62 -1.45
C THR A 136 -15.73 -2.24 -2.00
N SER A 137 -16.50 -1.44 -1.26
CA SER A 137 -16.60 -0.01 -1.55
C SER A 137 -15.24 0.69 -1.45
N VAL A 138 -15.04 1.76 -2.22
CA VAL A 138 -13.90 2.67 -2.09
C VAL A 138 -13.80 3.26 -0.69
N LEU A 139 -14.91 3.41 0.03
CA LEU A 139 -14.94 3.87 1.42
C LEU A 139 -14.13 2.95 2.34
N ASN A 140 -14.24 1.63 2.16
CA ASN A 140 -13.46 0.68 2.95
C ASN A 140 -11.94 0.82 2.73
N VAL A 141 -11.54 1.13 1.49
CA VAL A 141 -10.13 1.19 1.09
C VAL A 141 -9.51 2.55 1.46
N ASN A 142 -10.20 3.65 1.16
CA ASN A 142 -9.62 4.98 1.20
C ASN A 142 -9.41 5.53 2.60
N HIS A 143 -10.14 5.08 3.63
CA HIS A 143 -9.94 5.58 5.00
C HIS A 143 -9.84 4.45 6.03
N LEU A 144 -9.37 4.80 7.24
CA LEU A 144 -9.30 3.90 8.38
C LEU A 144 -10.63 3.77 9.12
N PHE A 145 -11.53 4.76 9.04
CA PHE A 145 -12.82 4.65 9.74
C PHE A 145 -13.56 3.37 9.36
N GLU A 146 -14.34 2.87 10.30
CA GLU A 146 -15.21 1.73 10.11
C GLU A 146 -16.09 1.89 8.86
N SER A 147 -16.39 0.75 8.25
CA SER A 147 -17.28 0.64 7.11
C SER A 147 -18.08 -0.65 7.24
N GLY A 148 -19.09 -0.86 6.41
CA GLY A 148 -19.84 -2.13 6.35
C GLY A 148 -19.03 -3.37 5.92
N TYR A 149 -17.69 -3.29 5.92
CA TYR A 149 -16.77 -4.37 5.56
C TYR A 149 -15.79 -4.69 6.69
N LEU A 150 -15.11 -3.67 7.21
CA LEU A 150 -14.08 -3.81 8.24
C LEU A 150 -14.19 -2.66 9.25
N THR A 151 -13.91 -2.98 10.51
CA THR A 151 -13.71 -2.04 11.60
C THR A 151 -12.40 -1.25 11.41
N GLU A 152 -12.28 -0.13 12.12
CA GLU A 152 -11.05 0.66 12.12
C GLU A 152 -9.86 -0.12 12.70
N ARG A 153 -10.05 -0.78 13.84
CA ARG A 153 -9.02 -1.58 14.50
C ARG A 153 -8.50 -2.68 13.59
N LEU A 154 -9.37 -3.39 12.88
CA LEU A 154 -8.95 -4.42 11.94
C LEU A 154 -8.13 -3.83 10.79
N LYS A 155 -8.52 -2.69 10.22
CA LYS A 155 -7.73 -2.03 9.16
C LYS A 155 -6.34 -1.64 9.64
N VAL A 156 -6.20 -1.13 10.87
CA VAL A 156 -4.90 -0.81 11.48
C VAL A 156 -4.05 -2.08 11.64
N LEU A 157 -4.63 -3.16 12.18
CA LEU A 157 -3.94 -4.44 12.32
C LEU A 157 -3.48 -5.02 10.97
N GLN A 158 -4.26 -4.84 9.91
CA GLN A 158 -3.93 -5.35 8.59
C GLN A 158 -2.86 -4.51 7.88
N ARG A 159 -2.88 -3.18 8.02
CA ARG A 159 -2.04 -2.22 7.27
C ARG A 159 -0.69 -1.91 7.97
N ARG A 160 0.06 -2.94 8.37
CA ARG A 160 1.40 -2.78 8.95
C ARG A 160 2.44 -2.37 7.90
N HIS A 161 3.30 -1.41 8.23
CA HIS A 161 4.33 -0.89 7.34
C HIS A 161 3.79 -0.52 5.94
N ALA A 162 2.58 0.05 5.89
CA ALA A 162 1.92 0.37 4.64
C ALA A 162 2.74 1.36 3.79
N ARG A 163 2.67 1.22 2.45
CA ARG A 163 3.32 2.12 1.49
C ARG A 163 2.25 2.67 0.57
N PHE A 164 1.96 3.95 0.73
CA PHE A 164 0.95 4.65 -0.06
C PHE A 164 1.65 5.42 -1.17
N ILE A 165 1.45 4.98 -2.42
CA ILE A 165 2.17 5.53 -3.58
C ILE A 165 1.15 6.20 -4.49
N ASN A 166 1.32 7.50 -4.75
CA ASN A 166 0.47 8.27 -5.65
C ASN A 166 1.32 9.13 -6.58
N ALA A 167 0.82 9.39 -7.79
CA ALA A 167 1.41 10.41 -8.66
C ALA A 167 0.85 11.79 -8.32
N CYS A 168 1.61 12.84 -8.59
CA CYS A 168 1.17 14.23 -8.47
C CYS A 168 1.69 15.10 -9.63
N MET A 169 1.09 16.28 -9.80
CA MET A 169 1.44 17.21 -10.88
C MET A 169 2.69 18.02 -10.53
N MET A 170 2.72 18.59 -9.32
CA MET A 170 3.77 19.51 -8.88
C MET A 170 4.01 19.41 -7.38
N VAL A 171 5.20 19.83 -6.94
CA VAL A 171 5.57 19.99 -5.54
C VAL A 171 6.20 21.36 -5.33
N THR A 172 5.80 22.07 -4.28
CA THR A 172 6.40 23.35 -3.90
C THR A 172 7.64 23.13 -3.04
N LEU A 173 8.60 24.07 -3.01
CA LEU A 173 9.78 23.98 -2.12
C LEU A 173 9.42 23.98 -0.62
N SER A 174 8.18 24.31 -0.27
CA SER A 174 7.66 24.16 1.10
C SER A 174 7.30 22.70 1.46
N GLY A 175 7.17 21.83 0.46
CA GLY A 175 6.71 20.45 0.57
C GLY A 175 5.21 20.25 0.36
N ALA A 176 4.43 21.30 0.05
CA ALA A 176 3.04 21.14 -0.39
C ALA A 176 2.96 20.57 -1.81
N VAL A 177 1.95 19.74 -2.09
CA VAL A 177 1.78 19.03 -3.36
C VAL A 177 0.47 19.40 -4.04
N VAL A 178 0.53 19.47 -5.37
CA VAL A 178 -0.57 19.80 -6.28
C VAL A 178 -0.83 18.59 -7.17
N SER A 179 -2.08 18.13 -7.23
CA SER A 179 -2.46 16.91 -7.96
C SER A 179 -3.71 17.05 -8.81
N ASP A 180 -4.59 18.03 -8.55
CA ASP A 180 -5.94 18.04 -9.12
C ASP A 180 -6.38 19.39 -9.71
N GLY A 181 -5.66 20.49 -9.47
CA GLY A 181 -6.07 21.84 -9.86
C GLY A 181 -4.95 22.73 -10.38
N LEU A 182 -5.33 23.72 -11.17
CA LEU A 182 -4.50 24.80 -11.69
C LEU A 182 -4.54 26.02 -10.75
N GLU A 183 -3.58 26.93 -10.94
CA GLU A 183 -3.43 28.16 -10.14
C GLU A 183 -4.63 29.12 -10.25
N ASP A 184 -5.39 29.05 -11.34
CA ASP A 184 -6.63 29.82 -11.56
C ASP A 184 -7.88 29.07 -11.09
N CYS A 185 -7.73 28.13 -10.17
CA CYS A 185 -8.79 27.29 -9.58
C CYS A 185 -9.51 26.37 -10.56
N ARG A 186 -9.07 26.26 -11.83
CA ARG A 186 -9.61 25.26 -12.74
C ARG A 186 -9.19 23.86 -12.30
N ILE A 187 -10.16 22.97 -12.28
CA ILE A 187 -9.96 21.57 -11.87
C ILE A 187 -9.53 20.75 -13.08
N VAL A 188 -8.41 20.04 -12.95
CA VAL A 188 -7.88 19.10 -13.95
C VAL A 188 -8.45 17.70 -13.73
N SER A 189 -8.57 17.29 -12.47
CA SER A 189 -9.11 15.98 -12.06
C SER A 189 -9.70 16.05 -10.66
N GLY A 190 -10.20 14.94 -10.12
CA GLY A 190 -10.53 14.85 -8.69
C GLY A 190 -9.30 14.48 -7.85
N VAL A 191 -9.30 14.86 -6.57
CA VAL A 191 -8.30 14.40 -5.57
C VAL A 191 -8.33 12.86 -5.40
N GLY A 192 -9.51 12.26 -5.55
CA GLY A 192 -9.71 10.83 -5.29
C GLY A 192 -9.34 10.46 -3.85
N GLY A 193 -8.72 9.29 -3.69
CA GLY A 193 -8.25 8.81 -2.37
C GLY A 193 -6.88 9.34 -1.94
N GLN A 194 -6.21 10.17 -2.75
CA GLN A 194 -4.82 10.56 -2.51
C GLN A 194 -4.64 11.18 -1.11
N TYR A 195 -5.45 12.19 -0.78
CA TYR A 195 -5.40 12.83 0.54
C TYR A 195 -5.56 11.82 1.67
N ASN A 196 -6.53 10.91 1.56
CA ASN A 196 -6.80 9.96 2.63
C ASN A 196 -5.62 9.00 2.83
N PHE A 197 -5.01 8.49 1.76
CA PHE A 197 -3.83 7.63 1.86
C PHE A 197 -2.60 8.36 2.42
N VAL A 198 -2.45 9.66 2.13
CA VAL A 198 -1.43 10.48 2.77
C VAL A 198 -1.69 10.59 4.27
N SER A 199 -2.93 10.92 4.69
CA SER A 199 -3.29 11.00 6.12
C SER A 199 -2.99 9.70 6.85
N GLN A 200 -3.41 8.57 6.28
CA GLN A 200 -3.17 7.24 6.83
C GLN A 200 -1.68 6.92 7.03
N ALA A 201 -0.79 7.43 6.17
CA ALA A 201 0.64 7.23 6.33
C ALA A 201 1.22 7.87 7.59
N HIS A 202 0.56 8.92 8.10
CA HIS A 202 0.92 9.58 9.36
C HIS A 202 0.25 8.94 10.57
N GLU A 203 -0.90 8.29 10.38
CA GLU A 203 -1.66 7.60 11.43
C GLU A 203 -1.14 6.18 11.72
N LEU A 204 -0.69 5.47 10.68
CA LEU A 204 -0.27 4.06 10.79
C LEU A 204 1.22 3.93 11.14
N GLU A 205 1.50 3.06 12.11
CA GLU A 205 2.86 2.78 12.55
C GLU A 205 3.72 2.22 11.40
N GLY A 206 4.88 2.86 11.20
CA GLY A 206 5.84 2.48 10.18
C GLY A 206 5.34 2.64 8.75
N ALA A 207 4.19 3.29 8.52
CA ALA A 207 3.67 3.58 7.19
C ALA A 207 4.38 4.79 6.56
N ARG A 208 4.38 4.85 5.22
CA ARG A 208 4.98 5.94 4.45
C ARG A 208 4.09 6.37 3.29
N SER A 209 4.04 7.67 3.05
CA SER A 209 3.44 8.30 1.88
C SER A 209 4.54 8.66 0.88
N ILE A 210 4.35 8.27 -0.37
CA ILE A 210 5.30 8.43 -1.47
C ILE A 210 4.58 9.11 -2.63
N LEU A 211 5.00 10.33 -2.94
CA LEU A 211 4.43 11.14 -4.01
C LEU A 211 5.40 11.19 -5.19
N MET A 212 5.00 10.60 -6.31
CA MET A 212 5.78 10.55 -7.55
C MET A 212 5.45 11.77 -8.40
N CYS A 213 6.45 12.61 -8.65
CA CYS A 213 6.33 13.83 -9.43
C CYS A 213 7.38 13.79 -10.55
N ARG A 214 6.99 13.92 -11.81
CA ARG A 214 7.97 14.20 -12.87
C ARG A 214 8.67 15.52 -12.53
N ALA A 215 9.99 15.62 -12.68
CA ALA A 215 10.71 16.85 -12.35
C ALA A 215 10.32 18.03 -13.26
N THR A 216 9.87 17.74 -14.49
CA THR A 216 9.46 18.74 -15.48
C THR A 216 8.19 18.35 -16.23
N ARG A 217 7.54 19.36 -16.83
CA ARG A 217 6.42 19.23 -17.77
C ARG A 217 6.65 20.12 -18.99
N THR A 218 5.92 19.85 -20.06
CA THR A 218 5.95 20.65 -21.29
C THR A 218 4.64 21.42 -21.46
N LYS A 219 4.72 22.71 -21.78
CA LYS A 219 3.59 23.56 -22.18
C LYS A 219 3.92 24.17 -23.55
N GLY A 220 3.31 23.65 -24.61
CA GLY A 220 3.69 24.01 -25.98
C GLY A 220 5.15 23.60 -26.27
N ARG A 221 6.01 24.57 -26.60
CA ARG A 221 7.46 24.33 -26.80
C ARG A 221 8.30 24.58 -25.54
N GLN A 222 7.69 25.03 -24.45
CA GLN A 222 8.39 25.40 -23.24
C GLN A 222 8.45 24.24 -22.25
N VAL A 223 9.64 23.97 -21.72
CA VAL A 223 9.82 23.07 -20.58
C VAL A 223 9.71 23.89 -19.29
N LEU A 224 8.96 23.37 -18.31
CA LEU A 224 8.72 24.00 -17.02
C LEU A 224 9.05 23.01 -15.90
N SER A 225 9.57 23.52 -14.78
CA SER A 225 9.76 22.72 -13.57
C SER A 225 8.43 22.37 -12.90
N ASN A 226 8.31 21.14 -12.41
CA ASN A 226 7.24 20.72 -11.50
C ASN A 226 7.66 20.78 -10.02
N VAL A 227 8.97 20.89 -9.73
CA VAL A 227 9.43 21.39 -8.44
C VAL A 227 9.41 22.91 -8.51
N VAL A 228 8.40 23.53 -7.92
CA VAL A 228 8.15 24.97 -8.02
C VAL A 228 8.44 25.66 -6.68
N TYR A 229 8.69 26.97 -6.70
CA TYR A 229 8.85 27.70 -5.44
C TYR A 229 7.53 27.74 -4.64
N SER A 230 6.44 28.12 -5.30
CA SER A 230 5.07 28.21 -4.77
C SER A 230 4.04 27.93 -5.87
N TYR A 231 2.79 27.65 -5.50
CA TYR A 231 1.67 27.47 -6.43
C TYR A 231 0.35 27.87 -5.75
N GLY A 232 -0.59 28.44 -6.50
CA GLY A 232 -1.89 28.91 -5.97
C GLY A 232 -2.93 27.82 -5.66
N HIS A 233 -2.65 26.54 -5.94
CA HIS A 233 -3.51 25.40 -5.58
C HIS A 233 -2.76 24.43 -4.67
N THR A 234 -3.46 23.70 -3.80
CA THR A 234 -2.86 22.71 -2.91
C THR A 234 -3.80 21.54 -2.69
N THR A 235 -3.32 20.33 -2.97
CA THR A 235 -4.03 19.08 -2.71
C THR A 235 -3.58 18.46 -1.39
N ILE A 236 -2.26 18.38 -1.18
CA ILE A 236 -1.65 17.87 0.05
C ILE A 236 -0.90 19.00 0.75
N PRO A 237 -1.33 19.42 1.94
CA PRO A 237 -0.66 20.48 2.68
C PRO A 237 0.73 20.03 3.14
N ARG A 238 1.65 20.98 3.24
CA ARG A 238 3.05 20.73 3.63
C ARG A 238 3.23 19.98 4.97
N HIS A 239 2.21 20.01 5.84
CA HIS A 239 2.25 19.37 7.17
C HIS A 239 2.18 17.85 7.05
N LEU A 240 1.63 17.34 5.95
CA LEU A 240 1.54 15.92 5.64
C LEU A 240 2.67 15.43 4.74
N ARG A 241 3.76 16.21 4.59
CA ARG A 241 4.93 15.84 3.78
C ARG A 241 5.56 14.54 4.28
N ASP A 242 5.94 13.70 3.33
CA ASP A 242 6.67 12.47 3.62
C ASP A 242 7.76 12.24 2.55
N MET A 243 7.56 11.40 1.55
CA MET A 243 8.55 11.19 0.48
C MET A 243 8.08 11.78 -0.83
N VAL A 244 8.99 12.43 -1.56
CA VAL A 244 8.78 12.87 -2.94
C VAL A 244 9.82 12.20 -3.83
N VAL A 245 9.37 11.63 -4.93
CA VAL A 245 10.22 10.92 -5.90
C VAL A 245 10.11 11.59 -7.26
N THR A 246 11.25 11.95 -7.83
CA THR A 246 11.38 12.32 -9.25
C THR A 246 12.28 11.30 -9.94
N GLU A 247 12.41 11.42 -11.26
CA GLU A 247 13.36 10.64 -12.05
C GLU A 247 14.83 10.85 -11.64
N TYR A 248 15.13 11.88 -10.84
CA TYR A 248 16.47 12.21 -10.37
C TYR A 248 16.79 11.72 -8.94
N GLY A 249 15.78 11.27 -8.19
CA GLY A 249 16.00 10.73 -6.86
C GLY A 249 14.83 10.89 -5.91
N ILE A 250 15.12 10.73 -4.62
CA ILE A 250 14.15 10.69 -3.54
C ILE A 250 14.47 11.80 -2.54
N ALA A 251 13.49 12.65 -2.25
CA ALA A 251 13.52 13.57 -1.13
C ALA A 251 12.67 13.01 0.01
N ASP A 252 13.33 12.55 1.08
CA ASP A 252 12.67 12.23 2.35
C ASP A 252 12.46 13.54 3.13
N LEU A 253 11.22 13.88 3.46
CA LEU A 253 10.81 15.18 4.04
C LEU A 253 10.18 15.06 5.43
N ARG A 254 9.80 13.85 5.87
CA ARG A 254 9.07 13.65 7.13
C ARG A 254 9.94 14.08 8.31
N GLY A 255 9.38 14.89 9.21
CA GLY A 255 10.07 15.38 10.41
C GLY A 255 11.20 16.40 10.16
N LYS A 256 11.48 16.78 8.90
CA LYS A 256 12.52 17.77 8.58
C LYS A 256 12.05 19.20 8.85
N SER A 257 12.98 20.13 9.05
CA SER A 257 12.72 21.58 9.05
C SER A 257 12.47 22.11 7.64
N ASP A 258 11.89 23.30 7.51
CA ASP A 258 11.63 23.92 6.20
C ASP A 258 12.91 24.09 5.37
N ARG A 259 14.02 24.47 6.01
CA ARG A 259 15.34 24.59 5.36
C ARG A 259 15.79 23.27 4.75
N GLU A 260 15.68 22.18 5.51
CA GLU A 260 16.08 20.85 5.06
C GLU A 260 15.16 20.31 3.97
N VAL A 261 13.88 20.66 4.00
CA VAL A 261 12.91 20.31 2.95
C VAL A 261 13.24 21.04 1.64
N VAL A 262 13.50 22.35 1.70
CA VAL A 262 13.94 23.12 0.53
C VAL A 262 15.20 22.49 -0.07
N ALA A 263 16.21 22.22 0.76
CA ALA A 263 17.45 21.57 0.32
C ALA A 263 17.20 20.20 -0.35
N ALA A 264 16.36 19.36 0.26
CA ALA A 264 16.04 18.03 -0.27
C ALA A 264 15.27 18.08 -1.60
N LEU A 265 14.33 19.01 -1.74
CA LEU A 265 13.56 19.19 -2.98
C LEU A 265 14.41 19.78 -4.11
N LEU A 266 15.33 20.71 -3.80
CA LEU A 266 16.31 21.19 -4.78
C LEU A 266 17.17 20.03 -5.32
N ASN A 267 17.56 19.08 -4.46
CA ASN A 267 18.40 17.93 -4.85
C ASN A 267 17.73 16.97 -5.84
N ILE A 268 16.39 16.99 -5.95
CA ILE A 268 15.63 16.15 -6.88
C ILE A 268 14.95 16.96 -8.00
N ALA A 269 15.18 18.27 -8.04
CA ALA A 269 14.74 19.14 -9.13
C ALA A 269 15.64 18.96 -10.37
N ASP A 270 15.09 19.31 -11.53
CA ASP A 270 15.87 19.36 -12.77
C ASP A 270 16.89 20.52 -12.72
N SER A 271 18.14 20.22 -13.07
CA SER A 271 19.25 21.16 -12.91
C SER A 271 19.13 22.43 -13.77
N ARG A 272 18.29 22.43 -14.80
CA ARG A 272 17.97 23.63 -15.58
C ARG A 272 17.26 24.70 -14.73
N PHE A 273 16.60 24.31 -13.64
CA PHE A 273 15.78 25.21 -12.80
C PHE A 273 16.33 25.36 -11.37
N GLN A 274 17.29 24.52 -10.96
CA GLN A 274 17.85 24.51 -9.61
C GLN A 274 18.41 25.87 -9.17
N SER A 275 19.11 26.58 -10.04
CA SER A 275 19.73 27.88 -9.71
C SER A 275 18.68 28.95 -9.40
N GLU A 276 17.63 29.05 -10.21
CA GLU A 276 16.53 30.00 -10.00
C GLU A 276 15.77 29.68 -8.70
N LEU A 277 15.45 28.40 -8.49
CA LEU A 277 14.77 27.92 -7.29
C LEU A 277 15.59 28.21 -6.02
N LEU A 278 16.90 27.96 -6.06
CA LEU A 278 17.80 28.25 -4.95
C LEU A 278 17.87 29.76 -4.66
N GLN A 279 17.96 30.58 -5.70
CA GLN A 279 18.00 32.03 -5.57
C GLN A 279 16.75 32.57 -4.86
N ARG A 280 15.56 32.15 -5.31
CA ARG A 280 14.28 32.51 -4.65
C ARG A 280 14.22 32.06 -3.19
N ALA A 281 14.72 30.86 -2.90
CA ALA A 281 14.78 30.35 -1.53
C ALA A 281 15.72 31.17 -0.62
N LYS A 282 16.84 31.65 -1.15
CA LYS A 282 17.78 32.54 -0.43
C LYS A 282 17.16 33.90 -0.16
N GLU A 283 16.54 34.52 -1.17
CA GLU A 283 15.85 35.82 -1.05
C GLU A 283 14.76 35.78 0.03
N ALA A 284 14.00 34.71 0.08
CA ALA A 284 12.97 34.49 1.09
C ALA A 284 13.49 33.97 2.44
N ARG A 285 14.82 33.86 2.62
CA ARG A 285 15.48 33.35 3.83
C ARG A 285 14.99 31.97 4.26
N LYS A 286 14.60 31.13 3.30
CA LYS A 286 14.19 29.73 3.53
C LYS A 286 15.37 28.77 3.52
N ILE A 287 16.53 29.23 3.05
CA ILE A 287 17.79 28.50 3.10
C ILE A 287 18.95 29.47 3.36
N ALA A 288 20.08 28.96 3.86
CA ALA A 288 21.23 29.79 4.18
C ALA A 288 21.80 30.47 2.93
N ALA A 289 22.28 31.71 3.07
CA ALA A 289 22.78 32.51 1.95
C ALA A 289 24.02 31.88 1.28
N ASP A 290 24.83 31.18 2.06
CA ASP A 290 26.03 30.45 1.66
C ASP A 290 25.73 29.02 1.19
N TYR A 291 24.49 28.52 1.34
CA TYR A 291 24.15 27.17 0.90
C TYR A 291 24.38 27.00 -0.61
N THR A 292 24.98 25.87 -0.96
CA THR A 292 25.14 25.38 -2.32
C THR A 292 24.49 24.00 -2.44
N ILE A 293 23.88 23.73 -3.61
CA ILE A 293 23.38 22.39 -3.91
C ILE A 293 24.59 21.45 -4.03
N PRO A 294 24.64 20.30 -3.32
CA PRO A 294 25.76 19.39 -3.41
C PRO A 294 26.01 18.90 -4.84
N ASP A 295 27.28 18.79 -5.26
CA ASP A 295 27.64 18.58 -6.67
C ASP A 295 27.02 17.34 -7.31
N ARG A 296 26.83 16.26 -6.54
CA ARG A 296 26.17 15.03 -7.03
C ARG A 296 24.76 15.26 -7.59
N PHE A 297 24.08 16.34 -7.16
CA PHE A 297 22.71 16.71 -7.55
C PHE A 297 22.65 17.81 -8.61
N ARG A 298 23.80 18.37 -9.04
CA ARG A 298 23.84 19.51 -9.98
C ARG A 298 23.81 19.10 -11.46
N HIS A 299 23.64 17.80 -11.72
CA HIS A 299 23.55 17.23 -13.07
C HIS A 299 22.30 16.36 -13.19
N ASN A 300 21.17 16.84 -12.69
CA ASN A 300 19.86 16.23 -12.83
C ASN A 300 19.25 16.67 -14.17
N THR A 301 19.63 16.01 -15.27
CA THR A 301 19.12 16.34 -16.60
C THR A 301 18.61 15.11 -17.35
N PRO A 302 17.68 15.29 -18.31
CA PRO A 302 17.15 14.18 -19.11
C PRO A 302 18.26 13.45 -19.90
N GLU A 303 19.27 14.17 -20.37
CA GLU A 303 20.39 13.63 -21.16
C GLU A 303 21.22 12.68 -20.30
N ARG A 304 21.58 13.09 -19.07
CA ARG A 304 22.32 12.23 -18.14
C ARG A 304 21.53 10.95 -17.82
N LEU A 305 20.23 11.07 -17.60
CA LEU A 305 19.37 9.91 -17.31
C LEU A 305 19.26 8.98 -18.53
N ALA A 306 19.12 9.54 -19.73
CA ALA A 306 19.10 8.79 -20.98
C ALA A 306 20.41 8.03 -21.19
N ASP A 307 21.55 8.66 -20.90
CA ASP A 307 22.88 8.04 -20.99
C ASP A 307 23.05 6.93 -19.95
N ALA A 308 22.71 7.19 -18.68
CA ALA A 308 22.81 6.22 -17.60
C ALA A 308 21.92 4.98 -17.82
N THR A 309 20.79 5.13 -18.51
CA THR A 309 19.84 4.04 -18.77
C THR A 309 19.96 3.46 -20.18
N ARG A 310 20.89 3.94 -21.02
CA ARG A 310 20.98 3.61 -22.44
C ARG A 310 21.10 2.11 -22.70
N GLN A 311 22.00 1.44 -21.98
CA GLN A 311 22.22 0.00 -22.14
C GLN A 311 20.98 -0.80 -21.71
N LEU A 312 20.44 -0.52 -20.53
CA LEU A 312 19.24 -1.18 -20.00
C LEU A 312 18.03 -1.00 -20.93
N ARG A 313 17.89 0.17 -21.56
CA ARG A 313 16.85 0.40 -22.58
C ARG A 313 17.08 -0.45 -23.83
N ARG A 314 18.32 -0.57 -24.31
CA ARG A 314 18.67 -1.44 -25.45
C ARG A 314 18.42 -2.92 -25.15
N GLU A 315 18.62 -3.33 -23.90
CA GLU A 315 18.35 -4.68 -23.40
C GLU A 315 16.85 -4.91 -23.12
N GLY A 316 15.99 -3.90 -23.31
CA GLY A 316 14.54 -4.03 -23.14
C GLY A 316 14.07 -4.03 -21.68
N VAL A 317 14.91 -3.61 -20.72
CA VAL A 317 14.58 -3.60 -19.28
C VAL A 317 13.54 -2.53 -18.92
N PHE A 318 13.50 -1.42 -19.66
CA PHE A 318 12.55 -0.32 -19.45
C PHE A 318 11.66 -0.11 -20.69
N PRO A 319 10.73 -1.03 -20.98
CA PRO A 319 9.75 -0.81 -22.03
C PRO A 319 8.82 0.35 -21.64
N PRO A 320 8.27 1.13 -22.60
CA PRO A 320 7.36 2.24 -22.29
C PRO A 320 6.14 1.84 -21.45
N PHE A 321 5.59 0.65 -21.71
CA PHE A 321 4.41 0.11 -21.02
C PHE A 321 4.71 -1.27 -20.44
N PRO A 322 5.43 -1.36 -19.29
CA PRO A 322 5.86 -2.63 -18.72
C PRO A 322 4.72 -3.52 -18.23
N PHE A 323 3.51 -2.97 -18.09
CA PHE A 323 2.31 -3.68 -17.63
C PHE A 323 1.25 -3.84 -18.73
N GLY A 324 1.66 -3.69 -19.99
CA GLY A 324 0.76 -3.73 -21.15
C GLY A 324 0.12 -2.38 -21.46
N THR A 325 -0.43 -2.28 -22.67
CA THR A 325 -1.11 -1.09 -23.20
C THR A 325 -2.14 -1.52 -24.24
N ASP A 326 -3.19 -0.72 -24.41
CA ASP A 326 -4.16 -0.89 -25.50
C ASP A 326 -3.82 0.01 -26.71
N PHE A 327 -2.78 0.84 -26.60
CA PHE A 327 -2.28 1.62 -27.72
C PHE A 327 -1.71 0.71 -28.80
N THR A 328 -2.05 1.04 -30.04
CA THR A 328 -1.41 0.51 -31.24
C THR A 328 0.06 0.92 -31.29
N ARG A 329 0.85 0.22 -32.12
CA ARG A 329 2.27 0.53 -32.25
C ARG A 329 2.48 1.93 -32.80
N GLU A 330 1.61 2.36 -33.70
CA GLU A 330 1.58 3.69 -34.29
C GLU A 330 1.32 4.77 -33.24
N GLU A 331 0.33 4.58 -32.36
CA GLU A 331 0.03 5.51 -31.27
C GLU A 331 1.18 5.63 -30.27
N ILE A 332 1.86 4.52 -29.96
CA ILE A 332 3.04 4.54 -29.07
C ILE A 332 4.20 5.34 -29.67
N VAL A 333 4.37 5.31 -31.00
CA VAL A 333 5.44 6.05 -31.68
C VAL A 333 5.12 7.55 -31.78
N LEU A 334 3.83 7.91 -31.80
CA LEU A 334 3.37 9.30 -31.96
C LEU A 334 3.23 10.08 -30.64
N GLY A 335 3.04 9.41 -29.49
CA GLY A 335 2.80 10.03 -28.17
C GLY A 335 4.07 10.36 -27.40
#